data_AF-A0A2Z6RSD7-F1
#
_entry.id   AF-A0A2Z6RSD7-F1
#
_cell.length_a   1.000
_cell.length_b   1.000
_cell.length_c   1.000
_cell.angle_alpha   90.00
_cell.angle_beta   90.00
_cell.angle_gamma   90.00
#
_symmetry.space_group_name_H-M   'P 1'
#
loop_
_entity.id
_entity.type
_entity.pdbx_description
1 polymer ?
#
loop_
_entity_poly.entity_id
_entity_poly.type
_entity_poly.pdbx_seq_one_letter_code
_entity_poly.pdbx_strand_id
1 'polypeptide(L)' 'MVDNKLLPKLSQNLLEILDDEEYYDIVIEAGNDPYVKTFRAHMVILNYRSPYLRRILSTNKKKNDETLIILN' A
#
# COMPACT_ATOMS: atom_id res chain seq x y z
N MET A 1 -35.72 -1.20 -1.75
CA MET A 1 -34.44 -0.47 -1.79
C MET A 1 -33.91 -0.57 -3.19
N VAL A 2 -33.47 0.53 -3.80
CA VAL A 2 -32.76 0.43 -5.09
C VAL A 2 -31.46 -0.30 -4.79
N ASP A 3 -31.31 -1.50 -5.33
CA ASP A 3 -30.04 -2.23 -5.28
C ASP A 3 -28.99 -1.32 -5.90
N ASN A 4 -28.14 -0.77 -5.05
CA ASN A 4 -27.15 0.21 -5.45
C ASN A 4 -25.99 -0.55 -6.11
N LYS A 5 -26.24 -1.11 -7.31
CA LYS A 5 -25.33 -1.95 -8.11
C LYS A 5 -23.96 -1.31 -8.34
N LEU A 6 -23.89 0.01 -8.16
CA LEU A 6 -22.66 0.78 -8.14
C LEU A 6 -21.69 0.34 -7.01
N LEU A 7 -22.20 0.11 -5.79
CA LEU A 7 -21.36 -0.19 -4.63
C LEU A 7 -20.65 -1.54 -4.75
N PRO A 8 -21.31 -2.66 -5.14
CA PRO A 8 -20.62 -3.92 -5.38
C PRO A 8 -19.54 -3.80 -6.45
N LYS A 9 -19.82 -3.10 -7.56
CA LYS A 9 -18.84 -2.92 -8.64
C LYS A 9 -17.65 -2.08 -8.19
N LEU A 10 -17.90 -0.99 -7.47
CA LEU A 10 -16.85 -0.14 -6.91
C LEU A 10 -15.98 -0.92 -5.92
N SER A 11 -16.58 -1.68 -5.01
CA SER A 11 -15.84 -2.51 -4.06
C SER A 11 -14.95 -3.53 -4.78
N GLN A 12 -15.46 -4.19 -5.82
CA GLN A 12 -14.66 -5.12 -6.63
C GLN A 12 -13.48 -4.41 -7.30
N ASN A 13 -13.70 -3.25 -7.89
CA ASN A 13 -12.62 -2.48 -8.52
C ASN A 13 -11.57 -2.01 -7.51
N LEU A 14 -11.95 -1.66 -6.27
CA LEU A 14 -10.99 -1.33 -5.22
C LEU A 14 -10.21 -2.55 -4.71
N LEU A 15 -10.79 -3.76 -4.77
CA LEU A 15 -10.08 -4.99 -4.45
C LEU A 15 -9.05 -5.34 -5.52
N GLU A 16 -9.38 -5.12 -6.80
CA GLU A 16 -8.44 -5.33 -7.92
C GLU A 16 -7.15 -4.49 -7.77
N ILE A 17 -7.23 -3.30 -7.18
CA ILE A 17 -6.05 -2.45 -6.89
C ILE A 17 -5.11 -3.09 -5.86
N LEU A 18 -5.60 -3.94 -4.96
CA LEU A 18 -4.78 -4.52 -3.90
C LEU A 18 -3.73 -5.50 -4.42
N ASP A 19 -4.04 -6.14 -5.55
CA ASP A 19 -3.21 -7.15 -6.19
C ASP A 19 -2.50 -6.61 -7.44
N ASP A 20 -2.63 -5.30 -7.71
CA ASP A 20 -2.02 -4.66 -8.88
C ASP A 20 -0.52 -4.38 -8.68
N GLU A 21 0.28 -4.76 -9.69
CA GLU A 21 1.72 -4.51 -9.76
C GLU A 21 2.10 -3.35 -10.70
N GLU A 22 1.13 -2.69 -11.36
CA GLU A 22 1.40 -1.66 -12.37
C GLU A 22 1.57 -0.26 -11.76
N TYR A 23 0.70 0.13 -10.82
CA TYR A 23 0.63 1.51 -10.30
C TYR A 23 1.17 1.68 -8.88
N TYR A 24 2.03 0.78 -8.41
CA TYR A 24 2.60 0.88 -7.06
C TYR A 24 3.45 2.16 -6.92
N ASP A 25 3.30 2.82 -5.78
CA ASP A 25 4.02 4.06 -5.43
C ASP A 25 4.94 3.85 -4.21
N ILE A 26 5.04 2.61 -3.70
CA ILE A 26 5.96 2.25 -2.64
C ILE A 26 6.51 0.83 -2.78
N VAL A 27 7.78 0.68 -2.39
CA VAL A 27 8.48 -0.59 -2.23
C VAL A 27 8.83 -0.80 -0.76
N ILE A 28 8.46 -1.96 -0.21
CA ILE A 28 8.73 -2.37 1.16
C ILE A 28 9.73 -3.51 1.13
N GLU A 29 10.84 -3.35 1.84
CA GLU A 29 11.80 -4.43 2.08
C GLU A 29 11.61 -4.93 3.51
N ALA A 30 11.35 -6.22 3.67
CA ALA A 30 11.14 -6.83 4.98
C ALA A 30 12.10 -8.00 5.20
N GLY A 31 12.62 -8.08 6.42
CA GLY A 31 13.62 -9.06 6.82
C GLY A 31 15.03 -8.47 6.90
N ASN A 32 15.97 -9.32 7.30
CA ASN A 32 17.37 -8.96 7.46
C ASN A 32 18.23 -9.76 6.49
N ASP A 33 19.40 -9.23 6.13
CA ASP A 33 20.38 -9.94 5.31
C ASP A 33 20.69 -11.34 5.88
N PRO A 34 20.74 -12.39 5.03
CA PRO A 34 20.56 -12.40 3.58
C PRO A 34 19.10 -12.62 3.10
N TYR A 35 18.13 -12.67 4.01
CA TYR A 35 16.74 -13.07 3.76
C TYR A 35 15.79 -11.87 3.66
N VAL A 36 16.10 -10.92 2.79
CA VAL A 36 15.23 -9.77 2.51
C VAL A 36 14.18 -10.16 1.46
N LYS A 37 12.93 -9.75 1.69
CA LYS A 37 11.84 -9.83 0.71
C LYS A 37 11.36 -8.45 0.32
N THR A 38 11.12 -8.26 -0.97
CA THR A 38 10.63 -7.00 -1.54
C THR A 38 9.15 -7.11 -1.88
N PHE A 39 8.36 -6.13 -1.46
CA PHE A 39 6.93 -6.01 -1.73
C PHE A 39 6.64 -4.70 -2.42
N ARG A 40 5.90 -4.74 -3.52
CA ARG A 40 5.34 -3.56 -4.20
C ARG A 40 3.94 -3.32 -3.66
N ALA A 41 3.61 -2.08 -3.32
CA ALA A 41 2.33 -1.77 -2.71
C ALA A 41 1.88 -0.33 -3.04
N HIS A 42 0.65 -0.03 -2.62
CA HIS A 42 0.01 1.27 -2.83
C HIS A 42 -0.09 2.03 -1.49
N MET A 43 0.61 3.16 -1.35
CA MET A 43 0.68 3.98 -0.13
C MET A 43 -0.72 4.39 0.33
N VAL A 44 -1.61 4.74 -0.60
CA VAL A 44 -2.99 5.12 -0.26
C VAL A 44 -3.71 3.98 0.47
N ILE A 45 -3.58 2.75 -0.02
CA ILE A 45 -4.18 1.57 0.60
C ILE A 45 -3.59 1.33 1.98
N LEU A 46 -2.25 1.34 2.11
CA LEU A 46 -1.57 1.11 3.38
C LEU A 46 -1.93 2.18 4.43
N ASN A 47 -2.03 3.44 4.01
CA ASN A 47 -2.41 4.57 4.86
C ASN A 47 -3.80 4.40 5.48
N TYR A 48 -4.76 3.84 4.74
CA TYR A 48 -6.13 3.66 5.24
C TYR A 48 -6.34 2.31 5.91
N ARG A 49 -5.59 1.26 5.55
CA ARG A 49 -5.72 -0.08 6.16
C ARG A 49 -4.97 -0.23 7.49
N SER A 50 -3.90 0.53 7.72
CA SER A 50 -3.08 0.39 8.93
C SER A 50 -2.72 1.75 9.54
N PRO A 51 -3.24 2.09 10.73
CA PRO A 51 -2.84 3.30 11.46
C PRO A 51 -1.33 3.37 11.74
N TYR A 52 -0.69 2.20 11.92
CA TYR A 52 0.74 2.10 12.14
C TYR A 52 1.52 2.49 10.87
N LEU A 53 1.21 1.88 9.73
CA LEU A 53 1.84 2.23 8.46
C LEU A 53 1.54 3.67 8.08
N ARG A 54 0.32 4.16 8.35
CA ARG A 54 -0.04 5.57 8.16
C ARG A 54 0.92 6.51 8.89
N ARG A 55 1.24 6.23 10.16
CA ARG A 55 2.19 7.04 10.94
C ARG A 55 3.60 7.01 10.33
N ILE A 56 4.07 5.84 9.91
CA ILE A 56 5.39 5.69 9.28
C ILE A 56 5.46 6.46 7.96
N LEU A 57 4.50 6.21 7.05
CA LEU A 57 4.41 6.83 5.72
C LEU A 57 4.30 8.36 5.81
N SER A 58 3.55 8.87 6.79
CA SER A 58 3.41 10.32 7.00
C SER A 58 4.72 10.98 7.43
N THR A 59 5.61 10.24 8.11
CA THR A 59 6.90 10.75 8.60
C THR A 59 7.95 10.74 7.50
N ASN A 60 7.93 9.71 6.63
CA ASN A 60 8.86 9.56 5.51
C ASN A 60 8.57 10.47 4.32
N LYS A 61 7.34 11.00 4.18
CA LYS A 61 6.91 11.92 3.12
C LYS A 61 7.75 13.21 2.96
N LYS A 62 8.68 13.48 3.88
CA LYS A 62 9.60 14.63 3.85
C LYS A 62 10.95 14.32 3.18
N LYS A 63 11.23 13.07 2.81
CA LYS A 63 12.47 12.64 2.15
C LYS A 63 12.11 12.14 0.75
N ASN A 64 12.33 12.99 -0.26
CA ASN A 64 11.70 12.94 -1.58
C ASN A 64 12.38 12.02 -2.63
N ASP A 65 13.20 11.07 -2.22
CA ASP A 65 13.82 10.14 -3.16
C ASP A 65 13.36 8.72 -2.79
N GLU A 66 12.49 8.14 -3.64
CA GLU A 66 12.02 6.74 -3.62
C GLU A 66 11.87 6.15 -2.20
N THR A 67 10.68 6.29 -1.60
CA THR A 67 10.42 5.90 -0.21
C THR A 67 10.58 4.39 0.00
N LEU A 68 11.78 3.94 0.33
CA LEU A 68 12.07 2.61 0.84
C LEU A 68 11.71 2.56 2.32
N ILE A 69 10.81 1.64 2.68
CA ILE A 69 10.53 1.31 4.08
C ILE A 69 11.15 -0.04 4.39
N ILE A 70 12.08 -0.02 5.33
CA ILE A 70 12.70 -1.22 5.89
C ILE A 70 11.94 -1.58 7.18
N LEU A 71 11.27 -2.74 7.19
CA LEU A 71 10.62 -3.30 8.37
C LEU A 71 11.45 -4.48 8.88
N ASN A 72 12.13 -4.27 10.01
CA ASN A 72 12.93 -5.29 10.72
C ASN A 72 12.11 -6.06 11.74
#